data_AF-A0A850P233-F1
#
_entry.id   AF-A0A850P233-F1
#
_cell.length_a   1.000
_cell.length_b   1.000
_cell.length_c   1.000
_cell.angle_alpha   90.00
_cell.angle_beta   90.00
_cell.angle_gamma   90.00
#
_symmetry.space_group_name_H-M   'P 1'
#
loop_
_entity.id
_entity.type
_entity.pdbx_description
1 polymer ?
#
loop_
_entity_poly.entity_id
_entity_poly.type
_entity_poly.pdbx_seq_one_letter_code
_entity_poly.pdbx_strand_id
1 'polypeptide(L)'
;MGLGRTDIWQTGLLHRPMPDILRAGTLADVPVTWLPDPGPFRFIADPFGIWHDDRLYLFAEAYDYRVKIGRIDVFILDRALNVTAHAPVLVEPWHLSYPVILRDRDGSFLMMPESGGSGMQRLYRATDFPYRWQAVEGCAFPGPMIDASPLFHDGRWWLFHTPWHERERPRVDTLHVAWADSLAGPWHPHPGNPVRRDIHSARPGGTPVAMDDGTIILPTQDCAHTYGGAITPLVITTLTPRAFAAHPLPPLAAPAAWRPATDGMHTLSAAGPVTLVDAKHTSRSVIRRAGVDIRRMARELIRRTPR
;
A
#
# COMPACT_ATOMS: atom_id res chain seq x y z
N MET A 1 8.06 3.62 16.31
CA MET A 1 6.95 3.72 17.29
C MET A 1 7.55 3.93 18.68
N GLY A 2 7.12 4.96 19.41
CA GLY A 2 7.49 5.15 20.82
C GLY A 2 6.79 4.13 21.75
N LEU A 3 7.33 3.94 22.95
CA LEU A 3 6.69 3.12 23.99
C LEU A 3 5.23 3.59 24.16
N GLY A 4 4.29 2.64 24.19
CA GLY A 4 2.89 2.92 24.50
C GLY A 4 1.96 3.37 23.36
N ARG A 5 2.46 3.53 22.12
CA ARG A 5 1.63 3.93 20.96
C ARG A 5 1.39 2.79 19.98
N THR A 6 0.14 2.43 19.77
CA THR A 6 -0.28 1.41 18.79
C THR A 6 -1.16 2.07 17.75
N ASP A 7 -0.71 2.10 16.50
CA ASP A 7 -1.49 2.60 15.39
C ASP A 7 -2.44 1.48 14.94
N ILE A 8 -3.74 1.75 14.92
CA ILE A 8 -4.74 0.80 14.45
C ILE A 8 -5.32 1.37 13.16
N TRP A 9 -4.93 0.75 12.05
CA TRP A 9 -5.41 1.08 10.71
C TRP A 9 -6.75 0.41 10.43
N GLN A 10 -7.56 1.08 9.60
CA GLN A 10 -8.83 0.59 9.12
C GLN A 10 -8.97 0.96 7.66
N THR A 11 -9.40 -0.01 6.85
CA THR A 11 -9.62 0.14 5.42
C THR A 11 -11.06 0.53 5.12
N GLY A 12 -11.25 1.48 4.21
CA GLY A 12 -12.54 1.95 3.73
C GLY A 12 -12.60 2.09 2.20
N LEU A 13 -13.82 2.17 1.70
CA LEU A 13 -14.15 2.36 0.29
C LEU A 13 -14.90 3.68 0.15
N LEU A 14 -14.28 4.63 -0.53
CA LEU A 14 -14.89 5.90 -0.89
C LEU A 14 -15.76 5.72 -2.13
N HIS A 15 -17.00 6.19 -2.07
CA HIS A 15 -18.01 6.07 -3.13
C HIS A 15 -17.78 7.12 -4.22
N ARG A 16 -16.54 7.18 -4.71
CA ARG A 16 -16.09 8.09 -5.75
C ARG A 16 -14.84 7.52 -6.45
N PRO A 17 -14.73 7.61 -7.78
CA PRO A 17 -13.52 7.27 -8.49
C PRO A 17 -12.33 8.15 -8.07
N MET A 18 -11.13 7.59 -8.07
CA MET A 18 -9.94 8.29 -7.57
C MET A 18 -9.60 9.57 -8.36
N PRO A 19 -9.70 9.61 -9.71
CA PRO A 19 -9.49 10.84 -10.46
C PRO A 19 -10.39 12.01 -10.01
N ASP A 20 -11.63 11.73 -9.61
CA ASP A 20 -12.56 12.75 -9.16
C ASP A 20 -12.23 13.25 -7.75
N ILE A 21 -11.73 12.37 -6.87
CA ILE A 21 -11.18 12.76 -5.57
C ILE A 21 -9.97 13.68 -5.74
N LEU A 22 -9.04 13.29 -6.61
CA LEU A 22 -7.82 14.05 -6.88
C LEU A 22 -8.14 15.42 -7.49
N ARG A 23 -9.11 15.50 -8.42
CA ARG A 23 -9.58 16.75 -9.01
C ARG A 23 -10.29 17.66 -8.00
N ALA A 24 -11.07 17.08 -7.09
CA ALA A 24 -11.76 17.84 -6.04
C ALA A 24 -10.79 18.34 -4.95
N GLY A 25 -9.66 17.66 -4.74
CA GLY A 25 -8.66 18.04 -3.74
C GLY A 25 -9.16 17.91 -2.30
N THR A 26 -10.20 17.11 -2.06
CA THR A 26 -10.78 16.91 -0.72
C THR A 26 -11.46 15.55 -0.59
N LEU A 27 -11.44 15.03 0.63
CA LEU A 27 -12.18 13.83 1.05
C LEU A 27 -13.47 14.18 1.81
N ALA A 28 -13.73 15.47 2.03
CA ALA A 28 -14.95 15.93 2.68
C ALA A 28 -16.19 15.49 1.88
N ASP A 29 -17.23 15.10 2.62
CA ASP A 29 -18.54 14.73 2.07
C ASP A 29 -18.53 13.56 1.07
N VAL A 30 -17.43 12.80 0.99
CA VAL A 30 -17.38 11.55 0.23
C VAL A 30 -17.89 10.42 1.12
N PRO A 31 -18.99 9.73 0.77
CA PRO A 31 -19.46 8.58 1.54
C PRO A 31 -18.40 7.49 1.58
N VAL A 32 -18.23 6.88 2.76
CA VAL A 32 -17.26 5.80 2.99
C VAL A 32 -17.96 4.57 3.55
N THR A 33 -17.70 3.41 2.96
CA THR A 33 -18.02 2.10 3.54
C THR A 33 -16.76 1.53 4.16
N TRP A 34 -16.74 1.33 5.47
CA TRP A 34 -15.61 0.71 6.15
C TRP A 34 -15.68 -0.82 6.11
N LEU A 35 -14.53 -1.48 5.99
CA LEU A 35 -14.45 -2.92 6.21
C LEU A 35 -14.74 -3.27 7.69
N PRO A 36 -15.18 -4.52 7.97
CA PRO A 36 -15.41 -4.98 9.34
C PRO A 36 -14.16 -4.85 10.23
N ASP A 37 -14.37 -4.51 11.50
CA ASP A 37 -13.29 -4.47 12.51
C ASP A 37 -12.65 -5.86 12.68
N PRO A 38 -11.34 -6.03 12.41
CA PRO A 38 -10.65 -7.32 12.56
C PRO A 38 -10.48 -7.76 14.02
N GLY A 39 -10.86 -6.90 14.98
CA GLY A 39 -10.82 -7.11 16.40
C GLY A 39 -9.56 -6.54 17.06
N PRO A 40 -9.43 -6.70 18.38
CA PRO A 40 -8.40 -6.02 19.15
C PRO A 40 -6.98 -6.43 18.73
N PHE A 41 -6.11 -5.42 18.62
CA PHE A 41 -4.70 -5.56 18.24
C PHE A 41 -4.47 -6.13 16.84
N ARG A 42 -5.47 -5.99 15.97
CA ARG A 42 -5.37 -6.27 14.55
C ARG A 42 -5.71 -5.01 13.76
N PHE A 43 -5.24 -4.96 12.54
CA PHE A 43 -5.63 -3.93 11.59
C PHE A 43 -5.66 -4.49 10.17
N ILE A 44 -6.39 -3.79 9.30
CA ILE A 44 -6.38 -3.99 7.85
C ILE A 44 -5.93 -2.68 7.19
N ALA A 45 -4.83 -2.72 6.44
CA ALA A 45 -4.17 -1.54 5.86
C ALA A 45 -3.74 -1.77 4.41
N ASP A 46 -3.28 -0.72 3.74
CA ASP A 46 -2.79 -0.72 2.37
C ASP A 46 -3.72 -1.41 1.36
N PRO A 47 -4.98 -0.99 1.24
CA PRO A 47 -5.91 -1.66 0.35
C PRO A 47 -5.59 -1.41 -1.13
N PHE A 48 -5.69 -2.45 -1.94
CA PHE A 48 -5.68 -2.41 -3.41
C PHE A 48 -6.79 -3.30 -3.94
N GLY A 49 -7.42 -2.93 -5.06
CA GLY A 49 -8.55 -3.71 -5.53
C GLY A 49 -8.76 -3.70 -7.03
N ILE A 50 -9.42 -4.75 -7.50
CA ILE A 50 -9.76 -4.94 -8.90
C ILE A 50 -11.18 -5.45 -9.04
N TRP A 51 -11.89 -4.91 -10.04
CA TRP A 51 -13.20 -5.43 -10.44
C TRP A 51 -13.05 -6.58 -11.41
N HIS A 52 -13.78 -7.66 -11.16
CA HIS A 52 -13.88 -8.82 -12.03
C HIS A 52 -15.23 -9.49 -11.81
N ASP A 53 -15.95 -9.81 -12.88
CA ASP A 53 -17.21 -10.54 -12.86
C ASP A 53 -18.22 -9.96 -11.83
N ASP A 54 -18.43 -8.64 -11.93
CA ASP A 54 -19.33 -7.85 -11.09
C ASP A 54 -19.03 -7.84 -9.57
N ARG A 55 -17.80 -8.22 -9.21
CA ARG A 55 -17.31 -8.20 -7.83
C ARG A 55 -16.05 -7.37 -7.71
N LEU A 56 -15.89 -6.74 -6.55
CA LEU A 56 -14.64 -6.09 -6.17
C LEU A 56 -13.83 -7.08 -5.32
N TYR A 57 -12.61 -7.37 -5.77
CA TYR A 57 -11.63 -8.12 -5.01
C TYR A 57 -10.65 -7.12 -4.39
N LEU A 58 -10.75 -6.92 -3.08
CA LEU A 58 -9.90 -6.03 -2.30
C LEU A 58 -8.85 -6.85 -1.57
N PHE A 59 -7.58 -6.61 -1.87
CA PHE A 59 -6.42 -7.17 -1.20
C PHE A 59 -5.83 -6.14 -0.24
N ALA A 60 -5.49 -6.56 0.98
CA ALA A 60 -4.97 -5.66 2.00
C ALA A 60 -4.00 -6.38 2.95
N GLU A 61 -3.11 -5.62 3.59
CA GLU A 61 -2.32 -6.11 4.72
C GLU A 61 -3.27 -6.47 5.87
N ALA A 62 -3.23 -7.72 6.32
CA ALA A 62 -3.78 -8.14 7.58
C ALA A 62 -2.66 -8.34 8.60
N TYR A 63 -2.67 -7.51 9.65
CA TYR A 63 -1.65 -7.54 10.68
C TYR A 63 -2.24 -7.89 12.05
N ASP A 64 -1.47 -8.65 12.82
CA ASP A 64 -1.78 -8.95 14.22
C ASP A 64 -0.55 -8.64 15.09
N TYR A 65 -0.68 -7.68 16.01
CA TYR A 65 0.40 -7.27 16.92
C TYR A 65 0.91 -8.40 17.82
N ARG A 66 0.16 -9.51 17.95
CA ARG A 66 0.60 -10.73 18.68
C ARG A 66 1.55 -11.59 17.86
N VAL A 67 1.51 -11.50 16.53
CA VAL A 67 2.36 -12.28 15.60
C VAL A 67 3.48 -11.41 15.02
N LYS A 68 3.17 -10.14 14.73
CA LYS A 68 4.06 -9.11 14.17
C LYS A 68 4.59 -9.39 12.76
N ILE A 69 3.87 -10.16 11.96
CA ILE A 69 4.13 -10.39 10.55
C ILE A 69 2.83 -10.10 9.80
N GLY A 70 2.90 -9.16 8.84
CA GLY A 70 1.80 -8.84 7.95
C GLY A 70 1.69 -9.90 6.86
N ARG A 71 0.45 -10.25 6.52
CA ARG A 71 0.11 -11.16 5.41
C ARG A 71 -0.91 -10.46 4.52
N ILE A 72 -1.17 -10.99 3.33
CA ILE A 72 -2.21 -10.45 2.47
C ILE A 72 -3.50 -11.27 2.61
N ASP A 73 -4.57 -10.58 2.98
CA ASP A 73 -5.94 -11.11 2.96
C ASP A 73 -6.71 -10.51 1.77
N VAL A 74 -7.68 -11.26 1.24
CA VAL A 74 -8.65 -10.81 0.25
C VAL A 74 -10.02 -10.65 0.90
N PHE A 75 -10.73 -9.59 0.53
CA PHE A 75 -12.15 -9.35 0.79
C PHE A 75 -12.87 -9.30 -0.56
N ILE A 76 -13.90 -10.12 -0.72
CA ILE A 76 -14.73 -10.13 -1.94
C ILE A 76 -16.00 -9.37 -1.65
N LEU A 77 -16.24 -8.28 -2.36
CA LEU A 77 -17.41 -7.46 -2.21
C LEU A 77 -18.34 -7.61 -3.42
N ASP A 78 -19.64 -7.65 -3.16
CA ASP A 78 -20.65 -7.60 -4.23
C ASP A 78 -20.75 -6.19 -4.83
N ARG A 79 -21.62 -6.01 -5.85
CA ARG A 79 -21.86 -4.71 -6.49
C ARG A 79 -22.35 -3.62 -5.51
N ALA A 80 -23.02 -4.02 -4.43
CA ALA A 80 -23.48 -3.11 -3.38
C ALA A 80 -22.40 -2.85 -2.31
N LEU A 81 -21.18 -3.33 -2.52
CA LEU A 81 -20.03 -3.21 -1.63
C LEU A 81 -20.23 -3.92 -0.28
N ASN A 82 -21.07 -4.95 -0.23
CA ASN A 82 -21.15 -5.83 0.94
C ASN A 82 -20.06 -6.89 0.86
N VAL A 83 -19.35 -7.12 1.97
CA VAL A 83 -18.37 -8.20 2.06
C VAL A 83 -19.09 -9.56 2.04
N THR A 84 -18.79 -10.37 1.04
CA THR A 84 -19.35 -11.72 0.83
C THR A 84 -18.39 -12.84 1.21
N ALA A 85 -17.07 -12.57 1.18
CA ALA A 85 -16.04 -13.50 1.63
C ALA A 85 -14.79 -12.76 2.11
N HIS A 86 -14.04 -13.40 3.02
CA HIS A 86 -12.75 -12.94 3.52
C HIS A 86 -11.84 -14.15 3.75
N ALA A 87 -10.61 -14.11 3.22
CA ALA A 87 -9.63 -15.18 3.40
C ALA A 87 -8.19 -14.67 3.32
N PRO A 88 -7.23 -15.28 4.05
CA PRO A 88 -5.81 -15.10 3.76
C PRO A 88 -5.44 -15.72 2.41
N VAL A 89 -4.65 -15.03 1.59
CA VAL A 89 -4.29 -15.49 0.23
C VAL A 89 -2.79 -15.51 -0.04
N LEU A 90 -2.00 -14.74 0.71
CA LEU A 90 -0.54 -14.79 0.61
C LEU A 90 0.08 -14.65 2.00
N VAL A 91 0.79 -15.70 2.42
CA VAL A 91 1.47 -15.79 3.71
C VAL A 91 2.90 -16.22 3.46
N GLU A 92 3.85 -15.42 3.95
CA GLU A 92 5.27 -15.66 3.81
C GLU A 92 5.96 -15.58 5.19
N PRO A 93 7.20 -16.08 5.34
CA PRO A 93 7.93 -15.97 6.60
C PRO A 93 8.45 -14.54 6.86
N TRP A 94 8.29 -13.62 5.91
CA TRP A 94 8.58 -12.19 6.04
C TRP A 94 7.27 -11.37 6.00
N HIS A 95 7.37 -10.11 6.43
CA HIS A 95 6.25 -9.17 6.42
C HIS A 95 5.85 -8.81 4.97
N LEU A 96 4.56 -8.86 4.69
CA LEU A 96 3.94 -8.42 3.44
C LEU A 96 2.94 -7.31 3.73
N SER A 97 2.95 -6.27 2.91
CA SER A 97 1.96 -5.18 2.90
C SER A 97 1.79 -4.65 1.47
N TYR A 98 1.03 -3.57 1.26
CA TYR A 98 0.92 -2.87 -0.03
C TYR A 98 0.72 -3.78 -1.28
N PRO A 99 -0.30 -4.67 -1.30
CA PRO A 99 -0.48 -5.70 -2.33
C PRO A 99 -1.05 -5.15 -3.65
N VAL A 100 -0.26 -4.41 -4.42
CA VAL A 100 -0.73 -3.86 -5.72
C VAL A 100 -1.22 -4.99 -6.62
N ILE A 101 -2.49 -4.93 -7.04
CA ILE A 101 -3.14 -5.90 -7.93
C ILE A 101 -3.21 -5.35 -9.36
N LEU A 102 -2.80 -6.15 -10.33
CA LEU A 102 -2.70 -5.77 -11.75
C LEU A 102 -3.19 -6.91 -12.65
N ARG A 103 -3.48 -6.58 -13.90
CA ARG A 103 -3.62 -7.57 -14.98
C ARG A 103 -2.40 -7.51 -15.88
N ASP A 104 -1.87 -8.68 -16.22
CA ASP A 104 -0.86 -8.82 -17.27
C ASP A 104 -1.51 -8.76 -18.67
N ARG A 105 -0.69 -8.68 -19.72
CA ARG A 105 -1.15 -8.61 -21.12
C ARG A 105 -1.93 -9.84 -21.57
N ASP A 106 -1.66 -11.00 -20.96
CA ASP A 106 -2.39 -12.24 -21.20
C ASP A 106 -3.72 -12.34 -20.41
N GLY A 107 -4.07 -11.31 -19.64
CA GLY A 107 -5.27 -11.24 -18.81
C GLY A 107 -5.13 -11.86 -17.42
N SER A 108 -4.00 -12.50 -17.11
CA SER A 108 -3.73 -13.08 -15.79
C SER A 108 -3.62 -12.01 -14.70
N PHE A 109 -3.92 -12.42 -13.47
CA PHE A 109 -3.78 -11.55 -12.31
C PHE A 109 -2.39 -11.63 -11.72
N LEU A 110 -1.81 -10.46 -11.46
CA LEU A 110 -0.52 -10.30 -10.81
C LEU A 110 -0.67 -9.49 -9.53
N MET A 111 0.11 -9.84 -8.51
CA MET A 111 0.21 -9.13 -7.24
C MET A 111 1.67 -8.73 -6.98
N MET A 112 1.90 -7.46 -6.69
CA MET A 112 3.21 -6.90 -6.32
C MET A 112 3.10 -6.29 -4.90
N PRO A 113 3.23 -7.11 -3.84
CA PRO A 113 3.23 -6.61 -2.47
C PRO A 113 4.55 -5.92 -2.12
N GLU A 114 4.58 -5.06 -1.11
CA GLU A 114 5.83 -4.73 -0.44
C GLU A 114 6.41 -6.01 0.16
N SER A 115 7.58 -6.41 -0.33
CA SER A 115 8.27 -7.63 0.10
C SER A 115 9.74 -7.38 0.44
N GLY A 116 10.12 -6.12 0.70
CA GLY A 116 11.52 -5.76 0.94
C GLY A 116 12.15 -6.50 2.13
N GLY A 117 11.34 -6.97 3.09
CA GLY A 117 11.77 -7.86 4.17
C GLY A 117 12.31 -9.23 3.72
N SER A 118 12.01 -9.64 2.48
CA SER A 118 12.56 -10.86 1.86
C SER A 118 13.97 -10.66 1.27
N GLY A 119 14.47 -9.43 1.23
CA GLY A 119 15.72 -9.06 0.58
C GLY A 119 15.58 -8.63 -0.89
N MET A 120 14.40 -8.79 -1.51
CA MET A 120 14.10 -8.28 -2.86
C MET A 120 12.61 -7.99 -3.06
N GLN A 121 12.29 -7.21 -4.10
CA GLN A 121 10.90 -6.98 -4.54
C GLN A 121 10.37 -8.21 -5.30
N ARG A 122 9.21 -8.74 -4.92
CA ARG A 122 8.59 -9.92 -5.52
C ARG A 122 7.37 -9.55 -6.36
N LEU A 123 7.10 -10.39 -7.35
CA LEU A 123 5.88 -10.39 -8.15
C LEU A 123 5.27 -11.79 -8.04
N TYR A 124 3.95 -11.87 -7.87
CA TYR A 124 3.21 -13.12 -7.78
C TYR A 124 2.17 -13.17 -8.88
N ARG A 125 1.90 -14.37 -9.39
CA ARG A 125 0.85 -14.65 -10.37
C ARG A 125 -0.20 -15.54 -9.74
N ALA A 126 -1.47 -15.23 -9.98
CA ALA A 126 -2.55 -16.09 -9.52
C ALA A 126 -2.54 -17.41 -10.33
N THR A 127 -2.54 -18.54 -9.62
CA THR A 127 -2.74 -19.87 -10.22
C THR A 127 -4.19 -20.35 -10.07
N ASP A 128 -4.91 -19.77 -9.13
CA ASP A 128 -6.34 -19.97 -8.86
C ASP A 128 -6.87 -18.69 -8.22
N PHE A 129 -7.33 -17.74 -9.05
CA PHE A 129 -7.72 -16.42 -8.59
C PHE A 129 -9.04 -16.47 -7.80
N PRO A 130 -9.16 -15.82 -6.63
CA PRO A 130 -8.18 -14.94 -5.97
C PRO A 130 -7.31 -15.64 -4.89
N TYR A 131 -7.43 -16.96 -4.73
CA TYR A 131 -7.00 -17.66 -3.51
C TYR A 131 -5.57 -18.21 -3.53
N ARG A 132 -5.00 -18.52 -4.71
CA ARG A 132 -3.66 -19.09 -4.81
C ARG A 132 -2.76 -18.26 -5.70
N TRP A 133 -1.56 -18.01 -5.19
CA TRP A 133 -0.54 -17.16 -5.79
C TRP A 133 0.80 -17.89 -5.79
N GLN A 134 1.54 -17.74 -6.88
CA GLN A 134 2.89 -18.29 -7.02
C GLN A 134 3.85 -17.16 -7.39
N ALA A 135 5.03 -17.14 -6.78
CA ALA A 135 6.07 -16.18 -7.13
C ALA A 135 6.47 -16.35 -8.61
N VAL A 136 6.57 -15.24 -9.33
CA VAL A 136 7.08 -15.20 -10.69
C VAL A 136 8.60 -15.33 -10.62
N GLU A 137 9.15 -16.34 -11.27
CA GLU A 137 10.59 -16.57 -11.32
C GLU A 137 11.28 -15.62 -12.32
N GLY A 138 12.57 -15.36 -12.09
CA GLY A 138 13.38 -14.57 -13.01
C GLY A 138 13.09 -13.07 -13.03
N CYS A 139 12.28 -12.53 -12.12
CA CYS A 139 12.07 -11.09 -12.04
C CYS A 139 13.38 -10.35 -11.72
N ALA A 140 13.64 -9.28 -12.46
CA ALA A 140 14.86 -8.49 -12.36
C ALA A 140 14.54 -7.05 -11.91
N PHE A 141 14.34 -6.88 -10.60
CA PHE A 141 14.14 -5.57 -9.95
C PHE A 141 15.49 -4.94 -9.52
N PRO A 142 15.56 -3.60 -9.39
CA PRO A 142 16.76 -2.89 -8.92
C PRO A 142 17.26 -3.29 -7.53
N GLY A 143 16.40 -3.86 -6.69
CA GLY A 143 16.70 -4.26 -5.33
C GLY A 143 15.45 -4.43 -4.48
N PRO A 144 15.59 -4.56 -3.15
CA PRO A 144 14.46 -4.50 -2.23
C PRO A 144 13.85 -3.10 -2.16
N MET A 145 12.52 -3.05 -2.12
CA MET A 145 11.73 -1.83 -2.26
C MET A 145 10.65 -1.75 -1.18
N ILE A 146 10.14 -0.54 -1.00
CA ILE A 146 9.06 -0.16 -0.10
C ILE A 146 7.99 0.51 -0.96
N ASP A 147 6.73 0.14 -0.75
CA ASP A 147 5.54 0.65 -1.45
C ASP A 147 5.70 0.76 -2.97
N ALA A 148 6.21 -0.30 -3.60
CA ALA A 148 6.46 -0.35 -5.04
C ALA A 148 5.15 -0.16 -5.83
N SER A 149 5.05 0.95 -6.56
CA SER A 149 3.83 1.43 -7.20
C SER A 149 4.01 1.50 -8.72
N PRO A 150 3.59 0.48 -9.47
CA PRO A 150 3.74 0.42 -10.92
C PRO A 150 2.68 1.23 -11.67
N LEU A 151 3.05 1.74 -12.84
CA LEU A 151 2.18 2.42 -13.80
C LEU A 151 2.59 2.06 -15.22
N PHE A 152 1.65 1.62 -16.06
CA PHE A 152 1.89 1.53 -17.50
C PHE A 152 1.51 2.86 -18.16
N HIS A 153 2.48 3.54 -18.75
CA HIS A 153 2.27 4.83 -19.40
C HIS A 153 3.28 5.02 -20.54
N ASP A 154 2.79 5.55 -21.66
CA ASP A 154 3.58 5.80 -22.88
C ASP A 154 4.39 4.58 -23.34
N GLY A 155 3.69 3.44 -23.46
CA GLY A 155 4.26 2.18 -23.94
C GLY A 155 5.21 1.47 -22.98
N ARG A 156 5.37 1.96 -21.74
CA ARG A 156 6.38 1.51 -20.79
C ARG A 156 5.81 1.32 -19.38
N TRP A 157 6.39 0.38 -18.64
CA TRP A 157 6.17 0.29 -17.21
C TRP A 157 7.11 1.23 -16.45
N TRP A 158 6.54 2.03 -15.56
CA TRP A 158 7.21 2.85 -14.57
C TRP A 158 6.98 2.23 -13.20
N LEU A 159 7.96 2.35 -12.30
CA LEU A 159 7.87 1.89 -10.92
C LEU A 159 8.35 2.99 -9.99
N PHE A 160 7.44 3.47 -9.16
CA PHE A 160 7.70 4.45 -8.10
C PHE A 160 7.90 3.70 -6.80
N HIS A 161 9.00 3.93 -6.08
CA HIS A 161 9.26 3.20 -4.84
C HIS A 161 10.19 3.97 -3.90
N THR A 162 10.16 3.62 -2.62
CA THR A 162 11.25 3.98 -1.70
C THR A 162 12.27 2.83 -1.67
N PRO A 163 13.59 3.08 -1.74
CA PRO A 163 14.60 2.02 -1.61
C PRO A 163 14.62 1.47 -0.17
N TRP A 164 14.75 0.15 -0.02
CA TRP A 164 14.77 -0.49 1.31
C TRP A 164 16.05 -0.17 2.12
N HIS A 165 17.19 0.02 1.43
CA HIS A 165 18.49 0.23 2.06
C HIS A 165 19.03 1.65 1.82
N GLU A 166 18.55 2.62 2.59
CA GLU A 166 19.32 3.84 2.88
C GLU A 166 19.73 3.80 4.36
N ARG A 167 20.99 3.44 4.63
CA ARG A 167 21.48 2.99 5.95
C ARG A 167 21.44 4.02 7.08
N GLU A 168 21.00 5.25 6.83
CA GLU A 168 21.09 6.36 7.79
C GLU A 168 19.82 7.23 7.86
N ARG A 169 18.74 6.87 7.14
CA ARG A 169 17.56 7.77 7.00
C ARG A 169 16.21 7.07 7.22
N PRO A 170 15.18 7.84 7.63
CA PRO A 170 13.81 7.34 7.67
C PRO A 170 13.35 6.87 6.28
N ARG A 171 12.77 5.68 6.20
CA ARG A 171 12.22 5.08 4.96
C ARG A 171 10.89 5.71 4.53
N VAL A 172 10.85 7.04 4.50
CA VAL A 172 9.63 7.84 4.25
C VAL A 172 9.87 9.09 3.41
N ASP A 173 11.13 9.51 3.22
CA ASP A 173 11.44 10.81 2.61
C ASP A 173 12.02 10.72 1.19
N THR A 174 12.10 9.53 0.60
CA THR A 174 12.85 9.32 -0.65
C THR A 174 12.04 8.57 -1.70
N LEU A 175 12.01 9.12 -2.92
CA LEU A 175 11.37 8.53 -4.10
C LEU A 175 12.41 8.18 -5.15
N HIS A 176 12.40 6.90 -5.54
CA HIS A 176 13.11 6.38 -6.70
C HIS A 176 12.11 6.01 -7.80
N VAL A 177 12.57 6.12 -9.03
CA VAL A 177 11.86 5.68 -10.23
C VAL A 177 12.68 4.63 -10.96
N ALA A 178 12.04 3.60 -11.48
CA ALA A 178 12.63 2.67 -12.44
C ALA A 178 11.67 2.48 -13.60
N TRP A 179 12.16 1.91 -14.70
CA TRP A 179 11.32 1.61 -15.85
C TRP A 179 11.68 0.29 -16.52
N ALA A 180 10.70 -0.35 -17.18
CA ALA A 180 10.87 -1.63 -17.87
C ALA A 180 9.87 -1.77 -19.02
N ASP A 181 10.15 -2.69 -19.94
CA ASP A 181 9.20 -3.06 -21.00
C ASP A 181 8.16 -4.09 -20.50
N SER A 182 8.45 -4.79 -19.40
CA SER A 182 7.58 -5.77 -18.75
C SER A 182 7.59 -5.63 -17.22
N LEU A 183 6.52 -6.05 -16.54
CA LEU A 183 6.46 -6.04 -15.07
C LEU A 183 7.52 -6.91 -14.40
N ALA A 184 7.97 -7.98 -15.07
CA ALA A 184 9.04 -8.85 -14.58
C ALA A 184 10.44 -8.22 -14.78
N GLY A 185 10.54 -7.11 -15.50
CA GLY A 185 11.80 -6.45 -15.84
C GLY A 185 12.37 -6.89 -17.21
N PRO A 186 13.68 -6.68 -17.43
CA PRO A 186 14.61 -6.04 -16.52
C PRO A 186 14.22 -4.57 -16.25
N TRP A 187 14.24 -4.20 -14.98
CA TRP A 187 13.92 -2.85 -14.54
C TRP A 187 15.19 -2.00 -14.50
N HIS A 188 15.17 -0.89 -15.21
CA HIS A 188 16.26 0.07 -15.32
C HIS A 188 16.03 1.23 -14.34
N PRO A 189 16.92 1.44 -13.34
CA PRO A 189 16.83 2.58 -12.45
C PRO A 189 16.91 3.90 -13.23
N HIS A 190 16.08 4.87 -12.87
CA HIS A 190 16.18 6.21 -13.43
C HIS A 190 17.52 6.86 -13.02
N PRO A 191 18.28 7.46 -13.96
CA PRO A 191 19.63 7.99 -13.68
C PRO A 191 19.63 9.17 -12.69
N GLY A 192 18.51 9.87 -12.57
CA GLY A 192 18.29 10.93 -11.58
C GLY A 192 17.86 10.45 -10.20
N ASN A 193 17.93 9.14 -9.90
CA ASN A 193 17.57 8.63 -8.57
C ASN A 193 18.55 9.11 -7.48
N PRO A 194 18.05 9.51 -6.31
CA PRO A 194 16.63 9.71 -5.97
C PRO A 194 16.05 10.92 -6.71
N VAL A 195 14.90 10.73 -7.34
CA VAL A 195 14.26 11.79 -8.13
C VAL A 195 13.56 12.84 -7.25
N ARG A 196 13.27 12.49 -5.99
CA ARG A 196 12.72 13.40 -4.99
C ARG A 196 13.18 12.99 -3.59
N ARG A 197 13.51 13.99 -2.76
CA ARG A 197 13.70 13.85 -1.31
C ARG A 197 12.84 14.86 -0.57
N ASP A 198 11.76 14.40 0.05
CA ASP A 198 10.79 15.23 0.77
C ASP A 198 9.91 14.37 1.69
N ILE A 199 9.94 14.60 3.00
CA ILE A 199 9.13 13.87 3.99
C ILE A 199 7.62 14.09 3.80
N HIS A 200 7.21 15.13 3.07
CA HIS A 200 5.82 15.45 2.82
C HIS A 200 5.24 14.74 1.58
N SER A 201 6.08 14.22 0.68
CA SER A 201 5.61 13.85 -0.67
C SER A 201 6.51 12.91 -1.47
N ALA A 202 7.25 12.01 -0.80
CA ALA A 202 8.19 11.12 -1.49
C ALA A 202 7.81 9.63 -1.41
N ARG A 203 7.44 9.12 -0.24
CA ARG A 203 7.07 7.70 -0.10
C ARG A 203 5.75 7.44 -0.84
N PRO A 204 5.65 6.46 -1.75
CA PRO A 204 4.39 6.14 -2.39
C PRO A 204 3.30 5.77 -1.38
N GLY A 205 2.05 6.12 -1.70
CA GLY A 205 0.90 5.95 -0.82
C GLY A 205 -0.37 5.59 -1.60
N GLY A 206 -0.23 4.79 -2.65
CA GLY A 206 -1.34 4.22 -3.41
C GLY A 206 -1.09 4.11 -4.92
N THR A 207 -2.18 4.10 -5.69
CA THR A 207 -2.14 3.85 -7.14
C THR A 207 -1.74 5.12 -7.90
N PRO A 208 -0.66 5.11 -8.71
CA PRO A 208 -0.43 6.19 -9.67
C PRO A 208 -1.51 6.16 -10.75
N VAL A 209 -2.07 7.31 -11.11
CA VAL A 209 -3.08 7.42 -12.18
C VAL A 209 -2.67 8.39 -13.26
N ALA A 210 -2.97 8.02 -14.51
CA ALA A 210 -2.96 8.94 -15.63
C ALA A 210 -4.38 9.54 -15.77
N MET A 211 -4.47 10.86 -15.66
CA MET A 211 -5.69 11.64 -15.83
C MET A 211 -6.05 11.74 -17.32
N ASP A 212 -7.29 12.14 -17.63
CA ASP A 212 -7.77 12.26 -19.02
C ASP A 212 -6.97 13.24 -19.88
N ASP A 213 -6.33 14.23 -19.26
CA ASP A 213 -5.45 15.21 -19.92
C ASP A 213 -4.00 14.73 -20.08
N GLY A 214 -3.71 13.48 -19.70
CA GLY A 214 -2.38 12.86 -19.74
C GLY A 214 -1.52 13.14 -18.50
N THR A 215 -1.97 13.97 -17.56
CA THR A 215 -1.25 14.25 -16.32
C THR A 215 -1.14 12.99 -15.46
N ILE A 216 0.05 12.66 -14.98
CA ILE A 216 0.22 11.57 -14.01
C ILE A 216 0.21 12.13 -12.60
N ILE A 217 -0.61 11.55 -11.73
CA ILE A 217 -0.65 11.86 -10.31
C ILE A 217 -0.30 10.61 -9.52
N LEU A 218 0.75 10.72 -8.69
CA LEU A 218 1.17 9.69 -7.75
C LEU A 218 0.71 10.07 -6.33
N PRO A 219 -0.17 9.29 -5.68
CA PRO A 219 -0.38 9.42 -4.24
C PRO A 219 0.94 9.15 -3.49
N THR A 220 1.35 10.09 -2.65
CA THR A 220 2.52 9.95 -1.77
C THR A 220 2.11 10.25 -0.33
N GLN A 221 2.86 9.77 0.64
CA GLN A 221 2.57 9.95 2.06
C GLN A 221 3.18 11.27 2.57
N ASP A 222 2.41 12.05 3.33
CA ASP A 222 2.96 13.07 4.22
C ASP A 222 3.28 12.40 5.57
N CYS A 223 4.57 12.28 5.87
CA CYS A 223 5.09 11.67 7.08
C CYS A 223 5.64 12.68 8.10
N ALA A 224 5.44 13.99 7.91
CA ALA A 224 6.11 15.02 8.70
C ALA A 224 5.69 15.05 10.17
N HIS A 225 4.42 14.72 10.46
CA HIS A 225 3.88 14.71 11.82
C HIS A 225 3.78 13.31 12.42
N THR A 226 3.45 12.32 11.60
CA THR A 226 3.37 10.90 11.97
C THR A 226 3.53 10.06 10.71
N TYR A 227 3.95 8.80 10.86
CA TYR A 227 3.98 7.85 9.76
C TYR A 227 2.59 7.76 9.12
N GLY A 228 2.46 8.10 7.83
CA GLY A 228 1.17 8.11 7.17
C GLY A 228 0.19 9.13 7.75
N GLY A 229 0.62 10.40 7.86
CA GLY A 229 -0.21 11.46 8.43
C GLY A 229 -1.29 11.96 7.47
N ALA A 230 -0.99 12.00 6.18
CA ALA A 230 -1.90 12.37 5.10
C ALA A 230 -1.40 11.79 3.76
N ILE A 231 -2.20 11.93 2.70
CA ILE A 231 -1.77 11.68 1.33
C ILE A 231 -1.51 13.01 0.63
N THR A 232 -0.30 13.22 0.15
CA THR A 232 0.06 14.32 -0.75
C THR A 232 0.02 13.82 -2.19
N PRO A 233 -0.91 14.30 -3.05
CA PRO A 233 -0.86 14.00 -4.47
C PRO A 233 0.36 14.67 -5.11
N LEU A 234 1.20 13.89 -5.79
CA LEU A 234 2.39 14.35 -6.49
C LEU A 234 2.11 14.38 -8.00
N VAL A 235 2.00 15.58 -8.57
CA VAL A 235 1.78 15.78 -10.01
C VAL A 235 3.11 15.67 -10.73
N ILE A 236 3.24 14.65 -11.58
CA ILE A 236 4.45 14.41 -12.37
C ILE A 236 4.31 15.16 -13.70
N THR A 237 5.13 16.21 -13.87
CA THR A 237 5.11 17.08 -15.06
C THR A 237 6.08 16.62 -16.14
N THR A 238 7.10 15.84 -15.77
CA THR A 238 8.05 15.24 -16.69
C THR A 238 8.34 13.82 -16.24
N LEU A 239 8.09 12.83 -17.11
CA LEU A 239 8.43 11.43 -16.88
C LEU A 239 9.04 10.85 -18.15
N THR A 240 10.36 10.77 -18.19
CA THR A 240 11.10 10.16 -19.30
C THR A 240 12.22 9.29 -18.75
N PRO A 241 12.89 8.46 -19.57
CA PRO A 241 13.94 7.58 -19.08
C PRO A 241 15.17 8.32 -18.53
N ARG A 242 15.26 9.64 -18.74
CA ARG A 242 16.42 10.47 -18.40
C ARG A 242 16.08 11.72 -17.57
N ALA A 243 14.81 12.11 -17.50
CA ALA A 243 14.37 13.31 -16.80
C ALA A 243 13.08 13.04 -16.03
N PHE A 244 13.03 13.57 -14.81
CA PHE A 244 11.88 13.54 -13.93
C PHE A 244 11.66 14.93 -13.34
N ALA A 245 10.41 15.38 -13.30
CA ALA A 245 10.00 16.58 -12.58
C ALA A 245 8.58 16.41 -12.04
N ALA A 246 8.34 16.91 -10.83
CA ALA A 246 7.05 16.82 -10.18
C ALA A 246 6.87 17.94 -9.15
N HIS A 247 5.61 18.31 -8.88
CA HIS A 247 5.25 19.23 -7.81
C HIS A 247 4.07 18.67 -6.99
N PRO A 248 4.06 18.89 -5.66
CA PRO A 248 2.98 18.41 -4.81
C PRO A 248 1.74 19.31 -4.92
N LEU A 249 0.57 18.71 -4.71
CA LEU A 249 -0.69 19.41 -4.40
C LEU A 249 -0.90 19.46 -2.89
N PRO A 250 -1.90 20.23 -2.39
CA PRO A 250 -2.26 20.19 -0.98
C PRO A 250 -2.58 18.77 -0.49
N PRO A 251 -2.18 18.41 0.75
CA PRO A 251 -2.41 17.07 1.29
C PRO A 251 -3.90 16.81 1.58
N LEU A 252 -4.31 15.57 1.32
CA LEU A 252 -5.58 14.98 1.69
C LEU A 252 -5.42 14.31 3.06
N ALA A 253 -6.08 14.86 4.08
CA ALA A 253 -6.10 14.30 5.42
C ALA A 253 -7.44 13.59 5.70
N ALA A 254 -7.42 12.62 6.60
CA ALA A 254 -8.63 11.95 7.09
C ALA A 254 -9.64 12.97 7.67
N PRO A 255 -10.84 13.12 7.10
CA PRO A 255 -11.86 14.05 7.59
C PRO A 255 -12.29 13.74 9.03
N ALA A 256 -12.74 14.76 9.77
CA ALA A 256 -13.25 14.59 11.13
C ALA A 256 -14.45 13.61 11.23
N ALA A 257 -15.18 13.40 10.14
CA ALA A 257 -16.27 12.43 10.05
C ALA A 257 -15.80 10.96 10.14
N TRP A 258 -14.51 10.68 9.93
CA TRP A 258 -13.93 9.33 9.98
C TRP A 258 -13.55 8.87 11.39
N ARG A 259 -13.98 9.59 12.43
CA ARG A 259 -13.71 9.22 13.82
C ARG A 259 -14.09 7.75 14.09
N PRO A 260 -13.24 6.99 14.80
CA PRO A 260 -12.03 7.45 15.48
C PRO A 260 -10.78 7.57 14.60
N ALA A 261 -10.83 7.10 13.34
CA ALA A 261 -9.68 6.99 12.44
C ALA A 261 -9.34 8.34 11.76
N THR A 262 -8.83 9.29 12.55
CA THR A 262 -8.47 10.64 12.08
C THR A 262 -7.00 11.01 12.31
N ASP A 263 -6.19 10.09 12.83
CA ASP A 263 -4.80 10.36 13.21
C ASP A 263 -3.81 10.19 12.05
N GLY A 264 -4.29 9.70 10.89
CA GLY A 264 -3.50 9.57 9.67
C GLY A 264 -4.18 8.72 8.61
N MET A 265 -3.67 8.78 7.37
CA MET A 265 -3.98 7.91 6.24
C MET A 265 -2.71 7.74 5.40
N HIS A 266 -2.48 6.55 4.84
CA HIS A 266 -1.24 6.28 4.09
C HIS A 266 -1.41 5.55 2.77
N THR A 267 -2.62 5.10 2.46
CA THR A 267 -2.96 4.54 1.15
C THR A 267 -4.20 5.19 0.55
N LEU A 268 -4.11 5.56 -0.72
CA LEU A 268 -5.20 6.00 -1.59
C LEU A 268 -5.08 5.29 -2.95
N SER A 269 -5.87 4.24 -3.18
CA SER A 269 -5.72 3.39 -4.37
C SER A 269 -6.99 3.37 -5.23
N ALA A 270 -6.79 3.31 -6.55
CA ALA A 270 -7.89 3.30 -7.50
C ALA A 270 -8.49 1.89 -7.60
N ALA A 271 -9.82 1.79 -7.59
CA ALA A 271 -10.54 0.53 -7.78
C ALA A 271 -11.82 0.76 -8.59
N GLY A 272 -11.67 1.23 -9.84
CA GLY A 272 -12.77 1.52 -10.75
C GLY A 272 -13.70 2.62 -10.23
N PRO A 273 -15.00 2.35 -10.01
CA PRO A 273 -15.96 3.36 -9.55
C PRO A 273 -15.76 3.82 -8.09
N VAL A 274 -14.90 3.14 -7.33
CA VAL A 274 -14.59 3.46 -5.93
C VAL A 274 -13.10 3.72 -5.76
N THR A 275 -12.75 4.33 -4.64
CA THR A 275 -11.37 4.53 -4.20
C THR A 275 -11.17 3.88 -2.86
N LEU A 276 -10.10 3.12 -2.71
CA LEU A 276 -9.79 2.48 -1.44
C LEU A 276 -8.85 3.37 -0.65
N VAL A 277 -9.07 3.40 0.66
CA VAL A 277 -8.32 4.22 1.59
C VAL A 277 -8.09 3.44 2.86
N ASP A 278 -7.02 3.75 3.58
CA ASP A 278 -6.93 3.44 5.00
C ASP A 278 -6.85 4.71 5.85
N ALA A 279 -7.23 4.58 7.11
CA ALA A 279 -7.03 5.60 8.10
C ALA A 279 -6.71 4.97 9.45
N LYS A 280 -5.98 5.68 10.32
CA LYS A 280 -5.62 5.19 11.65
C LYS A 280 -6.22 5.99 12.78
N HIS A 281 -6.36 5.31 13.91
CA HIS A 281 -6.35 5.93 15.22
C HIS A 281 -5.16 5.40 16.04
N THR A 282 -4.57 6.25 16.85
CA THR A 282 -3.43 5.89 17.71
C THR A 282 -3.92 5.58 19.12
N SER A 283 -3.94 4.30 19.47
CA SER A 283 -4.18 3.89 20.86
C SER A 283 -2.95 4.16 21.72
N ARG A 284 -3.15 4.86 22.85
CA ARG A 284 -2.08 5.19 23.83
C ARG A 284 -2.03 4.24 25.04
N SER A 285 -2.70 3.09 24.98
CA SER A 285 -2.79 2.16 26.11
C SER A 285 -1.52 1.32 26.30
N VAL A 286 -0.65 1.75 27.22
CA VAL A 286 0.61 1.07 27.58
C VAL A 286 0.36 -0.33 28.19
N ILE A 287 -0.62 -0.44 29.08
CA ILE A 287 -0.91 -1.67 29.86
C ILE A 287 -1.36 -2.82 28.94
N ARG A 288 -2.24 -2.51 27.99
CA ARG A 288 -2.76 -3.47 27.01
C ARG A 288 -1.67 -3.98 26.06
N ARG A 289 -0.73 -3.12 25.65
CA ARG A 289 0.40 -3.51 24.77
C ARG A 289 1.42 -4.37 25.49
N ALA A 290 1.81 -4.01 26.72
CA ALA A 290 2.75 -4.78 27.52
C ALA A 290 2.27 -6.22 27.75
N GLY A 291 0.96 -6.43 28.03
CA GLY A 291 0.38 -7.77 28.19
C GLY A 291 0.44 -8.61 26.91
N VAL A 292 0.28 -8.01 25.73
CA VAL A 292 0.41 -8.69 24.44
C VAL A 292 1.87 -9.10 24.18
N ASP A 293 2.81 -8.19 24.42
CA ASP A 293 4.24 -8.44 24.22
C ASP A 293 4.77 -9.54 25.17
N ILE A 294 4.39 -9.52 26.45
CA ILE A 294 4.78 -10.54 27.44
C ILE A 294 4.27 -11.93 27.03
N ARG A 295 2.99 -12.05 26.66
CA ARG A 295 2.40 -13.33 26.22
C ARG A 295 3.02 -13.86 24.93
N ARG A 296 3.53 -12.99 24.07
CA ARG A 296 4.25 -13.37 22.85
C ARG A 296 5.64 -13.89 23.17
N MET A 297 6.42 -13.13 23.95
CA MET A 297 7.77 -13.54 24.36
C MET A 297 7.75 -14.89 25.10
N ALA A 298 6.77 -15.13 25.96
CA ALA A 298 6.59 -16.42 26.63
C ALA A 298 6.33 -17.56 25.63
N ARG A 299 5.50 -17.35 24.60
CA ARG A 299 5.23 -18.35 23.54
C ARG A 299 6.45 -18.61 22.65
N GLU A 300 7.24 -17.58 22.35
CA GLU A 300 8.49 -17.71 21.60
C GLU A 300 9.55 -18.50 22.39
N LEU A 301 9.65 -18.30 23.72
CA LEU A 301 10.52 -19.10 24.59
C LEU A 301 10.12 -20.57 24.62
N ILE A 302 8.83 -20.87 24.80
CA ILE A 302 8.32 -22.24 24.83
C ILE A 302 8.59 -22.98 23.51
N ARG A 303 8.48 -22.29 22.37
CA ARG A 303 8.78 -22.87 21.04
C ARG A 303 10.27 -23.09 20.76
N ARG A 304 11.17 -22.39 21.48
CA ARG A 304 12.63 -22.50 21.31
C ARG A 304 13.29 -23.49 22.27
N THR A 305 12.52 -24.13 23.15
CA THR A 305 13.05 -25.16 24.04
C THR A 305 13.11 -26.49 23.27
N PRO A 306 14.30 -27.07 23.02
CA PRO A 306 14.38 -28.39 22.40
C PRO A 306 13.74 -29.42 23.35
N ARG A 307 13.02 -30.40 22.79
CA ARG A 307 12.74 -31.65 23.52
C ARG A 307 14.01 -32.47 23.62
#